data_AF-A0A7C5INA6-F1
#
_entry.id   AF-A0A7C5INA6-F1
#
_cell.length_a   1.000
_cell.length_b   1.000
_cell.length_c   1.000
_cell.angle_alpha   90.00
_cell.angle_beta   90.00
_cell.angle_gamma   90.00
#
_symmetry.space_group_name_H-M   'P 1'
#
loop_
_entity.id
_entity.type
_entity.pdbx_description
1 polymer ?
#
loop_
_entity_poly.entity_id
_entity_poly.type
_entity_poly.pdbx_seq_one_letter_code
_entity_poly.pdbx_strand_id
1 'polypeptide(L)'
;KFNVSDEPPSGEIFIYHNTATTAEPLQAALSISNHSLWKDAVILNNIWQGTSYGFYHWLDNTNRLPFTHNYDLMFSSSDTIVLFDGMEYLTVAAYFNATGLCANCLKGDPLFVNFTTGDLHLTSGSPAIDQGILIPGINEGYVNAAPDMGAYEFGLGTNIKQPQPSEEFPVVLFPNPVAAQVSVKSLSRNRIQSLVIYNQMGQIVLREEKDFTYMNVTGLARGLYLVEIMFSKQKVTKKMIVR
;
A
#
# COMPACT_ATOMS: atom_id res chain seq x y z
N LYS A 1 -16.72 6.33 -0.45
CA LYS A 1 -16.75 7.16 -1.68
C LYS A 1 -15.38 7.79 -1.87
N PHE A 2 -14.69 7.44 -2.94
CA PHE A 2 -13.35 7.91 -3.24
C PHE A 2 -13.39 8.83 -4.46
N ASN A 3 -12.83 10.03 -4.28
CA ASN A 3 -12.58 11.05 -5.29
C ASN A 3 -13.85 11.63 -5.98
N VAL A 4 -14.16 12.91 -5.75
CA VAL A 4 -15.44 13.54 -6.17
C VAL A 4 -15.29 14.97 -6.70
N SER A 5 -14.06 15.42 -6.97
CA SER A 5 -13.76 16.79 -7.42
C SER A 5 -13.27 16.80 -8.86
N ASP A 6 -13.79 17.72 -9.68
CA ASP A 6 -13.53 17.74 -11.12
C ASP A 6 -12.16 18.34 -11.49
N GLU A 7 -11.58 19.18 -10.62
CA GLU A 7 -10.33 19.91 -10.88
C GLU A 7 -9.47 20.11 -9.61
N PRO A 8 -8.15 19.89 -9.68
CA PRO A 8 -7.41 19.35 -10.83
C PRO A 8 -7.73 17.87 -11.08
N PRO A 9 -7.55 17.35 -12.32
CA PRO A 9 -7.73 15.94 -12.64
C PRO A 9 -6.84 15.07 -11.76
N SER A 10 -7.33 13.90 -11.39
CA SER A 10 -6.54 12.95 -10.63
C SER A 10 -5.53 12.22 -11.52
N GLY A 11 -4.33 11.97 -10.96
CA GLY A 11 -3.27 11.24 -11.64
C GLY A 11 -3.56 9.74 -11.78
N GLU A 12 -2.50 8.94 -11.88
CA GLU A 12 -2.60 7.48 -11.84
C GLU A 12 -2.98 7.03 -10.43
N ILE A 13 -4.01 6.19 -10.32
CA ILE A 13 -4.49 5.63 -9.05
C ILE A 13 -4.29 4.12 -9.06
N PHE A 14 -3.70 3.60 -7.99
CA PHE A 14 -3.44 2.17 -7.81
C PHE A 14 -4.09 1.71 -6.50
N ILE A 15 -5.01 0.75 -6.59
CA ILE A 15 -5.77 0.22 -5.46
C ILE A 15 -5.49 -1.29 -5.41
N TYR A 16 -4.50 -1.67 -4.62
CA TYR A 16 -4.04 -3.06 -4.50
C TYR A 16 -4.15 -3.58 -3.07
N HIS A 17 -4.57 -4.84 -2.90
CA HIS A 17 -4.57 -5.52 -1.60
C HIS A 17 -5.29 -4.75 -0.49
N ASN A 18 -6.48 -4.22 -0.79
CA ASN A 18 -7.33 -3.59 0.20
C ASN A 18 -8.46 -4.53 0.58
N THR A 19 -8.87 -4.50 1.84
CA THR A 19 -10.12 -5.09 2.31
C THR A 19 -11.00 -3.96 2.80
N ALA A 20 -12.03 -3.59 2.03
CA ALA A 20 -13.04 -2.65 2.50
C ALA A 20 -14.34 -3.39 2.77
N THR A 21 -14.95 -3.06 3.91
CA THR A 21 -16.15 -3.73 4.38
C THR A 21 -17.10 -2.75 5.04
N THR A 22 -18.38 -3.08 5.08
CA THR A 22 -19.38 -2.33 5.85
C THR A 22 -20.49 -3.25 6.36
N ALA A 23 -20.93 -3.00 7.60
CA ALA A 23 -22.13 -3.61 8.17
C ALA A 23 -23.34 -2.67 8.10
N GLU A 24 -23.14 -1.41 7.70
CA GLU A 24 -24.21 -0.42 7.59
C GLU A 24 -25.17 -0.82 6.47
N PRO A 25 -26.50 -0.84 6.72
CA PRO A 25 -27.48 -1.16 5.70
C PRO A 25 -27.38 -0.23 4.49
N LEU A 26 -27.65 -0.77 3.31
CA LEU A 26 -27.75 -0.03 2.05
C LEU A 26 -26.45 0.65 1.61
N GLN A 27 -25.29 0.07 1.91
CA GLN A 27 -23.98 0.62 1.58
C GLN A 27 -23.16 -0.29 0.67
N ALA A 28 -22.41 0.33 -0.23
CA ALA A 28 -21.33 -0.34 -0.95
C ALA A 28 -20.08 -0.44 -0.07
N ALA A 29 -19.23 -1.44 -0.28
CA ALA A 29 -17.94 -1.52 0.42
C ALA A 29 -17.02 -0.37 0.02
N LEU A 30 -16.95 -0.07 -1.28
CA LEU A 30 -16.29 1.10 -1.83
C LEU A 30 -17.11 1.64 -3.00
N SER A 31 -17.07 2.96 -3.17
CA SER A 31 -17.55 3.60 -4.40
C SER A 31 -16.49 4.53 -4.96
N ILE A 32 -16.36 4.53 -6.29
CA ILE A 32 -15.53 5.48 -7.04
C ILE A 32 -16.40 6.27 -8.00
N SER A 33 -16.02 7.50 -8.34
CA SER A 33 -16.69 8.25 -9.39
C SER A 33 -15.76 8.76 -10.48
N ASN A 34 -16.34 8.99 -11.66
CA ASN A 34 -15.64 9.57 -12.82
C ASN A 34 -15.68 11.10 -12.89
N HIS A 35 -16.14 11.76 -11.83
CA HIS A 35 -16.06 13.20 -11.67
C HIS A 35 -14.62 13.71 -11.71
N SER A 36 -13.68 12.99 -11.08
CA SER A 36 -12.31 13.48 -10.92
C SER A 36 -11.35 13.26 -12.09
N LEU A 37 -11.88 13.03 -13.29
CA LEU A 37 -11.14 12.95 -14.56
C LEU A 37 -9.81 12.18 -14.43
N TRP A 38 -9.87 10.93 -13.97
CA TRP A 38 -8.68 10.18 -13.61
C TRP A 38 -7.87 9.87 -14.87
N LYS A 39 -6.54 10.02 -14.78
CA LYS A 39 -5.64 9.64 -15.88
C LYS A 39 -5.64 8.14 -16.14
N ASP A 40 -5.63 7.34 -15.07
CA ASP A 40 -5.78 5.87 -15.07
C ASP A 40 -6.11 5.37 -13.66
N ALA A 41 -6.81 4.23 -13.57
CA ALA A 41 -7.09 3.55 -12.32
C ALA A 41 -6.83 2.04 -12.45
N VAL A 42 -5.98 1.46 -11.61
CA VAL A 42 -5.74 0.01 -11.59
C VAL A 42 -6.15 -0.54 -10.24
N ILE A 43 -7.12 -1.44 -10.26
CA ILE A 43 -7.77 -2.02 -9.08
C ILE A 43 -7.57 -3.54 -9.16
N LEU A 44 -6.73 -4.08 -8.27
CA LEU A 44 -6.34 -5.50 -8.27
C LEU A 44 -6.23 -6.08 -6.85
N ASN A 45 -6.55 -7.37 -6.70
CA ASN A 45 -6.35 -8.14 -5.47
C ASN A 45 -7.05 -7.55 -4.24
N ASN A 46 -8.24 -6.97 -4.39
CA ASN A 46 -8.98 -6.41 -3.26
C ASN A 46 -10.13 -7.32 -2.83
N ILE A 47 -10.60 -7.14 -1.59
CA ILE A 47 -11.85 -7.69 -1.08
C ILE A 47 -12.84 -6.55 -0.83
N TRP A 48 -14.03 -6.67 -1.42
CA TRP A 48 -15.11 -5.70 -1.31
C TRP A 48 -16.37 -6.37 -0.73
N GLN A 49 -16.65 -6.13 0.55
CA GLN A 49 -17.86 -6.65 1.22
C GLN A 49 -18.82 -5.51 1.62
N GLY A 50 -19.92 -5.37 0.89
CA GLY A 50 -20.96 -4.39 1.22
C GLY A 50 -22.28 -5.01 1.69
N THR A 51 -23.26 -4.17 1.96
CA THR A 51 -24.63 -4.60 2.26
C THR A 51 -25.56 -4.43 1.06
N SER A 52 -25.31 -3.43 0.22
CA SER A 52 -25.98 -3.23 -1.09
C SER A 52 -25.15 -3.70 -2.27
N TYR A 53 -23.85 -3.38 -2.29
CA TYR A 53 -22.96 -3.73 -3.41
C TYR A 53 -21.58 -4.08 -2.87
N GLY A 54 -20.89 -5.05 -3.46
CA GLY A 54 -19.46 -5.20 -3.21
C GLY A 54 -18.74 -3.91 -3.61
N PHE A 55 -18.91 -3.51 -4.87
CA PHE A 55 -18.30 -2.32 -5.42
C PHE A 55 -19.30 -1.43 -6.16
N TYR A 56 -19.14 -0.11 -6.08
CA TYR A 56 -19.98 0.85 -6.80
C TYR A 56 -19.16 1.77 -7.71
N HIS A 57 -19.32 1.61 -9.02
CA HIS A 57 -18.86 2.56 -10.03
C HIS A 57 -19.95 3.61 -10.27
N TRP A 58 -19.82 4.75 -9.59
CA TRP A 58 -20.69 5.90 -9.81
C TRP A 58 -20.19 6.70 -11.02
N LEU A 59 -20.63 6.28 -12.21
CA LEU A 59 -20.27 6.90 -13.48
C LEU A 59 -21.42 7.82 -13.92
N ASP A 60 -21.30 9.12 -13.66
CA ASP A 60 -22.37 10.12 -13.80
C ASP A 60 -22.06 11.19 -14.86
N ASN A 61 -20.96 11.02 -15.59
CA ASN A 61 -20.66 11.77 -16.81
C ASN A 61 -20.23 10.85 -17.97
N THR A 62 -20.16 11.39 -19.19
CA THR A 62 -19.84 10.63 -20.41
C THR A 62 -18.36 10.27 -20.55
N ASN A 63 -17.50 10.64 -19.60
CA ASN A 63 -16.08 10.33 -19.67
C ASN A 63 -15.86 8.86 -19.33
N ARG A 64 -15.38 8.11 -20.32
CA ARG A 64 -14.83 6.78 -20.08
C ARG A 64 -13.48 6.92 -19.42
N LEU A 65 -13.43 6.73 -18.10
CA LEU A 65 -12.15 6.56 -17.42
C LEU A 65 -11.45 5.33 -18.00
N PRO A 66 -10.14 5.38 -18.29
CA PRO A 66 -9.34 4.17 -18.37
C PRO A 66 -9.26 3.61 -16.95
N PHE A 67 -9.81 2.42 -16.75
CA PHE A 67 -9.58 1.67 -15.51
C PHE A 67 -9.47 0.19 -15.78
N THR A 68 -8.60 -0.44 -15.01
CA THR A 68 -8.51 -1.89 -14.87
C THR A 68 -9.14 -2.26 -13.54
N HIS A 69 -10.05 -3.23 -13.57
CA HIS A 69 -10.62 -3.85 -12.39
C HIS A 69 -10.56 -5.36 -12.61
N ASN A 70 -9.72 -6.07 -11.86
CA ASN A 70 -9.52 -7.50 -12.05
C ASN A 70 -8.98 -8.16 -10.77
N TYR A 71 -9.08 -9.49 -10.64
CA TYR A 71 -8.57 -10.22 -9.47
C TYR A 71 -9.12 -9.69 -8.13
N ASP A 72 -10.36 -9.25 -8.08
CA ASP A 72 -11.01 -8.79 -6.86
C ASP A 72 -12.10 -9.77 -6.41
N LEU A 73 -12.26 -9.94 -5.09
CA LEU A 73 -13.37 -10.68 -4.49
C LEU A 73 -14.47 -9.70 -4.11
N MET A 74 -15.69 -9.97 -4.58
CA MET A 74 -16.85 -9.14 -4.29
C MET A 74 -17.94 -9.92 -3.59
N PHE A 75 -18.52 -9.30 -2.56
CA PHE A 75 -19.60 -9.87 -1.78
C PHE A 75 -20.58 -8.80 -1.32
N SER A 76 -21.85 -9.15 -1.28
CA SER A 76 -22.87 -8.32 -0.65
C SER A 76 -24.03 -9.14 -0.10
N SER A 77 -24.68 -8.63 0.94
CA SER A 77 -25.89 -9.26 1.49
C SER A 77 -27.12 -9.15 0.58
N SER A 78 -27.11 -8.26 -0.41
CA SER A 78 -28.15 -8.10 -1.42
C SER A 78 -27.97 -9.01 -2.64
N ASP A 79 -26.87 -9.76 -2.70
CA ASP A 79 -26.40 -10.58 -3.83
C ASP A 79 -25.83 -9.80 -5.04
N THR A 80 -26.06 -8.49 -5.13
CA THR A 80 -25.48 -7.63 -6.16
C THR A 80 -24.01 -7.35 -5.86
N ILE A 81 -23.09 -7.83 -6.72
CA ILE A 81 -21.65 -7.67 -6.50
C ILE A 81 -21.13 -6.30 -6.97
N VAL A 82 -21.71 -5.75 -8.03
CA VAL A 82 -21.30 -4.46 -8.60
C VAL A 82 -22.52 -3.67 -9.05
N LEU A 83 -22.56 -2.39 -8.70
CA LEU A 83 -23.37 -1.40 -9.42
C LEU A 83 -22.44 -0.65 -10.38
N PHE A 84 -22.69 -0.75 -11.68
CA PHE A 84 -21.87 -0.15 -12.73
C PHE A 84 -22.74 0.63 -13.71
N ASP A 85 -22.50 1.95 -13.81
CA ASP A 85 -23.22 2.83 -14.73
C ASP A 85 -24.76 2.70 -14.58
N GLY A 86 -25.22 2.69 -13.33
CA GLY A 86 -26.64 2.53 -12.99
C GLY A 86 -27.20 1.10 -13.15
N MET A 87 -26.40 0.13 -13.59
CA MET A 87 -26.81 -1.27 -13.78
C MET A 87 -26.24 -2.18 -12.69
N GLU A 88 -27.11 -3.00 -12.09
CA GLU A 88 -26.72 -3.99 -11.09
C GLU A 88 -26.26 -5.30 -11.74
N TYR A 89 -25.14 -5.84 -11.25
CA TYR A 89 -24.59 -7.12 -11.68
C TYR A 89 -24.48 -8.06 -10.48
N LEU A 90 -25.17 -9.20 -10.57
CA LEU A 90 -25.20 -10.23 -9.52
C LEU A 90 -24.13 -11.32 -9.73
N THR A 91 -23.50 -11.38 -10.91
CA THR A 91 -22.48 -12.38 -11.22
C THR A 91 -21.30 -11.74 -11.94
N VAL A 92 -20.10 -12.30 -11.70
CA VAL A 92 -18.87 -11.86 -12.39
C VAL A 92 -19.01 -12.02 -13.91
N ALA A 93 -19.61 -13.13 -14.37
CA ALA A 93 -19.80 -13.38 -15.79
C ALA A 93 -20.68 -12.31 -16.47
N ALA A 94 -21.77 -11.88 -15.84
CA ALA A 94 -22.60 -10.81 -16.38
C ALA A 94 -21.85 -9.47 -16.43
N TYR A 95 -21.10 -9.15 -15.37
CA TYR A 95 -20.28 -7.93 -15.32
C TYR A 95 -19.18 -7.93 -16.39
N PHE A 96 -18.44 -9.03 -16.53
CA PHE A 96 -17.42 -9.20 -17.56
C PHE A 96 -17.99 -9.12 -18.97
N ASN A 97 -19.10 -9.79 -19.26
CA ASN A 97 -19.71 -9.74 -20.59
C ASN A 97 -20.17 -8.33 -20.99
N ALA A 98 -20.59 -7.52 -20.01
CA ALA A 98 -21.05 -6.15 -20.26
C ALA A 98 -19.89 -5.14 -20.42
N THR A 99 -18.78 -5.36 -19.71
CA THR A 99 -17.73 -4.34 -19.56
C THR A 99 -16.36 -4.74 -20.07
N GLY A 100 -16.09 -6.05 -20.21
CA GLY A 100 -14.76 -6.61 -20.44
C GLY A 100 -13.85 -6.61 -19.20
N LEU A 101 -14.36 -6.19 -18.04
CA LEU A 101 -13.61 -6.09 -16.80
C LEU A 101 -13.84 -7.29 -15.90
N CYS A 102 -12.96 -7.48 -14.92
CA CYS A 102 -13.09 -8.52 -13.91
C CYS A 102 -13.07 -9.95 -14.45
N ALA A 103 -12.26 -10.21 -15.49
CA ALA A 103 -12.06 -11.54 -16.07
C ALA A 103 -11.69 -12.63 -15.06
N ASN A 104 -10.96 -12.26 -14.00
CA ASN A 104 -10.49 -13.14 -12.92
C ASN A 104 -11.03 -12.71 -11.55
N CYS A 105 -12.09 -11.90 -11.51
CA CYS A 105 -12.73 -11.57 -10.24
C CYS A 105 -13.55 -12.76 -9.73
N LEU A 106 -13.83 -12.76 -8.43
CA LEU A 106 -14.61 -13.78 -7.77
C LEU A 106 -15.81 -13.17 -7.06
N LYS A 107 -16.86 -13.97 -6.91
CA LYS A 107 -18.00 -13.69 -6.04
C LYS A 107 -18.01 -14.72 -4.93
N GLY A 108 -18.07 -14.27 -3.68
CA GLY A 108 -18.20 -15.16 -2.54
C GLY A 108 -17.95 -14.46 -1.22
N ASP A 109 -18.50 -15.02 -0.14
CA ASP A 109 -18.22 -14.55 1.22
C ASP A 109 -16.71 -14.65 1.49
N PRO A 110 -16.03 -13.57 1.93
CA PRO A 110 -14.62 -13.61 2.30
C PRO A 110 -14.29 -14.54 3.47
N LEU A 111 -15.29 -14.93 4.27
CA LEU A 111 -15.13 -15.81 5.43
C LEU A 111 -14.08 -15.30 6.42
N PHE A 112 -14.28 -14.08 6.90
CA PHE A 112 -13.43 -13.46 7.92
C PHE A 112 -13.49 -14.20 9.26
N VAL A 113 -12.37 -14.21 10.00
CA VAL A 113 -12.27 -14.80 11.34
C VAL A 113 -13.31 -14.18 12.28
N ASN A 114 -13.42 -12.85 12.31
CA ASN A 114 -14.48 -12.18 13.05
C ASN A 114 -14.81 -10.80 12.47
N PHE A 115 -15.79 -10.78 11.57
CA PHE A 115 -16.27 -9.55 10.95
C PHE A 115 -16.79 -8.52 11.97
N THR A 116 -17.54 -8.96 12.99
CA THR A 116 -18.16 -8.07 13.99
C THR A 116 -17.13 -7.31 14.83
N THR A 117 -15.97 -7.92 15.11
CA THR A 117 -14.89 -7.27 15.86
C THR A 117 -13.84 -6.62 14.97
N GLY A 118 -14.02 -6.66 13.64
CA GLY A 118 -13.06 -6.13 12.67
C GLY A 118 -11.81 -7.00 12.47
N ASP A 119 -11.85 -8.27 12.87
CA ASP A 119 -10.79 -9.23 12.52
C ASP A 119 -11.06 -9.75 11.11
N LEU A 120 -10.48 -9.04 10.14
CA LEU A 120 -10.66 -9.29 8.71
C LEU A 120 -9.61 -10.26 8.14
N HIS A 121 -8.90 -11.02 8.98
CA HIS A 121 -8.13 -12.15 8.49
C HIS A 121 -9.06 -13.22 7.93
N LEU A 122 -8.58 -13.95 6.91
CA LEU A 122 -9.34 -15.01 6.27
C LEU A 122 -9.33 -16.28 7.13
N THR A 123 -10.44 -17.01 7.13
CA THR A 123 -10.45 -18.41 7.58
C THR A 123 -9.99 -19.32 6.43
N SER A 124 -9.60 -20.56 6.75
CA SER A 124 -9.03 -21.51 5.78
C SER A 124 -9.95 -21.91 4.62
N GLY A 125 -11.25 -21.58 4.68
CA GLY A 125 -12.22 -21.86 3.63
C GLY A 125 -12.46 -20.69 2.68
N SER A 126 -11.79 -19.55 2.89
CA SER A 126 -12.04 -18.33 2.13
C SER A 126 -11.76 -18.50 0.63
N PRO A 127 -12.64 -18.00 -0.26
CA PRO A 127 -12.39 -17.98 -1.70
C PRO A 127 -11.34 -16.95 -2.11
N ALA A 128 -10.87 -16.09 -1.21
CA ALA A 128 -9.82 -15.11 -1.51
C ALA A 128 -8.40 -15.72 -1.48
N ILE A 129 -8.22 -16.91 -0.91
CA ILE A 129 -6.91 -17.53 -0.71
C ILE A 129 -6.34 -18.02 -2.04
N ASP A 130 -5.09 -17.67 -2.34
CA ASP A 130 -4.35 -18.05 -3.55
C ASP A 130 -5.02 -17.62 -4.86
N GLN A 131 -5.83 -16.55 -4.85
CA GLN A 131 -6.57 -16.09 -6.04
C GLN A 131 -6.11 -14.73 -6.58
N GLY A 132 -5.16 -14.06 -5.93
CA GLY A 132 -4.59 -12.80 -6.39
C GLY A 132 -3.52 -12.97 -7.47
N ILE A 133 -3.21 -11.89 -8.19
CA ILE A 133 -2.09 -11.82 -9.13
C ILE A 133 -0.82 -11.29 -8.46
N LEU A 134 0.34 -11.81 -8.84
CA LEU A 134 1.63 -11.24 -8.43
C LEU A 134 1.80 -9.82 -9.01
N ILE A 135 1.99 -8.85 -8.13
CA ILE A 135 2.34 -7.46 -8.44
C ILE A 135 3.78 -7.23 -7.93
N PRO A 136 4.78 -7.20 -8.83
CA PRO A 136 6.18 -7.07 -8.46
C PRO A 136 6.45 -5.90 -7.52
N GLY A 137 7.20 -6.15 -6.45
CA GLY A 137 7.52 -5.17 -5.41
C GLY A 137 6.37 -4.82 -4.45
N ILE A 138 5.18 -5.43 -4.57
CA ILE A 138 4.04 -5.18 -3.69
C ILE A 138 3.71 -6.39 -2.81
N ASN A 139 3.51 -7.57 -3.40
CA ASN A 139 2.96 -8.75 -2.73
C ASN A 139 3.81 -10.02 -2.94
N GLU A 140 5.13 -9.88 -3.07
CA GLU A 140 6.06 -11.00 -3.34
C GLU A 140 6.26 -11.96 -2.15
N GLY A 141 5.71 -11.61 -0.98
CA GLY A 141 5.86 -12.35 0.28
C GLY A 141 4.74 -13.36 0.59
N TYR A 142 3.90 -13.72 -0.38
CA TYR A 142 2.86 -14.73 -0.21
C TYR A 142 3.46 -16.10 0.16
N VAL A 143 2.71 -16.90 0.92
CA VAL A 143 3.23 -18.15 1.51
C VAL A 143 2.81 -19.41 0.79
N ASN A 144 1.75 -19.33 -0.01
CA ASN A 144 1.13 -20.48 -0.65
C ASN A 144 1.36 -20.42 -2.18
N ALA A 145 0.35 -20.77 -2.99
CA ALA A 145 0.47 -20.91 -4.43
C ALA A 145 0.42 -19.56 -5.19
N ALA A 146 -0.27 -18.56 -4.64
CA ALA A 146 -0.36 -17.20 -5.17
C ALA A 146 -0.66 -16.21 -4.04
N PRO A 147 -0.55 -14.89 -4.27
CA PRO A 147 -1.04 -13.90 -3.32
C PRO A 147 -2.53 -14.07 -3.02
N ASP A 148 -2.94 -13.75 -1.81
CA ASP A 148 -4.35 -13.72 -1.43
C ASP A 148 -4.98 -12.40 -1.87
N MET A 149 -6.26 -12.43 -2.23
CA MET A 149 -7.02 -11.19 -2.39
C MET A 149 -7.21 -10.52 -1.01
N GLY A 150 -7.17 -9.20 -0.96
CA GLY A 150 -7.37 -8.42 0.25
C GLY A 150 -6.08 -8.03 0.96
N ALA A 151 -6.24 -7.46 2.15
CA ALA A 151 -5.15 -6.82 2.91
C ALA A 151 -4.25 -7.80 3.68
N TYR A 152 -4.68 -9.04 3.90
CA TYR A 152 -3.99 -10.01 4.74
C TYR A 152 -3.82 -11.34 4.01
N GLU A 153 -2.60 -11.84 4.00
CA GLU A 153 -2.28 -13.20 3.55
C GLU A 153 -2.64 -14.21 4.64
N PHE A 154 -3.36 -15.25 4.24
CA PHE A 154 -3.67 -16.42 5.04
C PHE A 154 -2.41 -17.26 5.28
N GLY A 155 -2.24 -17.75 6.51
CA GLY A 155 -1.07 -18.57 6.87
C GLY A 155 0.18 -17.76 7.22
N LEU A 156 0.23 -16.45 6.91
CA LEU A 156 1.16 -15.54 7.57
C LEU A 156 0.63 -15.23 8.97
N GLY A 157 1.14 -15.95 9.98
CA GLY A 157 0.80 -15.68 11.37
C GLY A 157 1.04 -14.20 11.73
N THR A 158 0.11 -13.62 12.49
CA THR A 158 0.14 -12.22 12.99
C THR A 158 1.34 -11.87 13.89
N ASN A 159 2.31 -12.79 14.03
CA ASN A 159 3.62 -12.55 14.64
C ASN A 159 4.60 -11.83 13.73
N ILE A 160 4.21 -11.51 12.50
CA ILE A 160 4.73 -10.31 11.88
C ILE A 160 3.97 -9.18 12.58
N LYS A 161 4.58 -8.58 13.62
CA LYS A 161 4.32 -7.16 13.90
C LYS A 161 4.18 -6.56 12.51
N GLN A 162 3.09 -5.84 12.20
CA GLN A 162 3.10 -4.93 11.05
C GLN A 162 4.53 -4.36 10.91
N PRO A 163 5.04 -3.99 9.73
CA PRO A 163 6.01 -2.94 9.74
C PRO A 163 5.33 -1.73 10.41
N GLN A 164 5.29 -1.72 11.77
CA GLN A 164 5.48 -0.58 12.63
C GLN A 164 6.50 0.20 11.84
N PRO A 165 6.16 1.38 11.30
CA PRO A 165 7.02 2.13 10.40
C PRO A 165 8.43 2.08 10.96
N SER A 166 9.26 1.21 10.39
CA SER A 166 10.30 0.37 11.03
C SER A 166 10.77 0.62 12.49
N GLU A 167 9.99 1.06 13.49
CA GLU A 167 10.52 2.08 14.42
C GLU A 167 11.60 2.92 13.70
N GLU A 168 11.25 3.58 12.58
CA GLU A 168 12.14 4.59 12.03
C GLU A 168 12.29 5.61 13.16
N PHE A 169 13.29 5.41 14.00
CA PHE A 169 13.88 6.47 14.79
C PHE A 169 14.20 7.51 13.76
N PRO A 170 13.47 8.63 13.73
CA PRO A 170 13.57 9.51 12.60
C PRO A 170 14.85 10.31 12.82
N VAL A 171 15.95 9.72 12.36
CA VAL A 171 17.21 10.41 12.18
C VAL A 171 17.10 11.11 10.85
N VAL A 172 16.95 12.43 10.91
CA VAL A 172 16.89 13.27 9.72
C VAL A 172 18.28 13.81 9.47
N LEU A 173 18.77 13.61 8.25
CA LEU A 173 19.99 14.22 7.74
C LEU A 173 19.62 15.42 6.87
N PHE A 174 20.04 16.62 7.25
CA PHE A 174 19.75 17.83 6.47
C PHE A 174 20.91 18.83 6.46
N PRO A 175 21.13 19.56 5.36
CA PRO A 175 20.46 19.41 4.08
C PRO A 175 20.86 18.09 3.39
N ASN A 176 19.99 17.54 2.56
CA ASN A 176 20.33 16.43 1.66
C ASN A 176 19.66 16.75 0.31
N PRO A 177 20.41 17.08 -0.76
CA PRO A 177 21.88 17.03 -0.89
C PRO A 177 22.68 18.05 -0.06
N VAL A 178 23.90 17.68 0.36
CA VAL A 178 24.81 18.47 1.21
C VAL A 178 26.09 18.88 0.45
N ALA A 179 26.63 20.06 0.74
CA ALA A 179 27.89 20.55 0.17
C ALA A 179 29.07 20.60 1.16
N ALA A 180 28.81 20.83 2.45
CA ALA A 180 29.88 21.05 3.42
C ALA A 180 29.58 20.46 4.81
N GLN A 181 28.42 20.76 5.37
CA GLN A 181 28.01 20.24 6.67
C GLN A 181 26.61 19.69 6.63
N VAL A 182 26.42 18.50 7.18
CA VAL A 182 25.12 17.86 7.36
C VAL A 182 24.78 17.80 8.84
N SER A 183 23.57 18.19 9.17
CA SER A 183 23.02 18.12 10.51
C SER A 183 22.36 16.77 10.72
N VAL A 184 22.60 16.15 11.88
CA VAL A 184 21.96 14.89 12.27
C VAL A 184 21.00 15.19 13.40
N LYS A 185 19.69 15.08 13.12
CA LYS A 185 18.66 15.24 14.14
C LYS A 185 18.03 13.89 14.43
N SER A 186 18.32 13.35 15.61
CA SER A 186 17.60 12.19 16.15
C SER A 186 16.36 12.67 16.90
N LEU A 187 15.17 12.22 16.52
CA LEU A 187 13.96 12.38 17.37
C LEU A 187 13.81 11.21 18.38
N SER A 188 14.84 10.38 18.53
CA SER A 188 14.89 9.35 19.56
C SER A 188 15.24 9.93 20.94
N ARG A 189 14.74 9.30 22.02
CA ARG A 189 15.27 9.52 23.37
C ARG A 189 16.64 8.83 23.59
N ASN A 190 17.02 7.92 22.71
CA ASN A 190 18.31 7.21 22.80
C ASN A 190 19.45 8.07 22.25
N ARG A 191 20.57 8.08 22.97
CA ARG A 191 21.79 8.78 22.55
C ARG A 191 22.48 8.01 21.42
N ILE A 192 22.92 8.73 20.38
CA ILE A 192 23.79 8.19 19.34
C ILE A 192 25.14 7.82 19.98
N GLN A 193 25.64 6.63 19.65
CA GLN A 193 26.92 6.10 20.14
C GLN A 193 28.05 6.27 19.12
N SER A 194 27.76 6.05 17.84
CA SER A 194 28.70 6.27 16.75
C SER A 194 27.96 6.51 15.44
N LEU A 195 28.66 7.11 14.49
CA LEU A 195 28.20 7.30 13.14
C LEU A 195 29.32 6.93 12.17
N VAL A 196 28.99 6.19 11.10
CA VAL A 196 29.93 5.79 10.06
C VAL A 196 29.35 6.14 8.69
N ILE A 197 30.15 6.74 7.81
CA ILE A 197 29.79 7.03 6.43
C ILE A 197 30.54 6.07 5.51
N TYR A 198 29.80 5.44 4.61
CA TYR A 198 30.30 4.52 3.60
C TYR A 198 30.12 5.12 2.20
N ASN A 199 31.09 4.90 1.32
CA ASN A 199 30.92 5.14 -0.11
C ASN A 199 30.13 3.99 -0.79
N GLN A 200 29.85 4.13 -2.07
CA GLN A 200 29.12 3.13 -2.88
C GLN A 200 29.83 1.77 -3.02
N MET A 201 31.12 1.68 -2.70
CA MET A 201 31.87 0.41 -2.64
C MET A 201 31.87 -0.22 -1.24
N GLY A 202 31.15 0.37 -0.28
CA GLY A 202 31.09 -0.12 1.11
C GLY A 202 32.33 0.22 1.94
N GLN A 203 33.21 1.10 1.47
CA GLN A 203 34.38 1.54 2.24
C GLN A 203 34.01 2.66 3.20
N ILE A 204 34.55 2.62 4.41
CA ILE A 204 34.38 3.67 5.42
C ILE A 204 35.18 4.91 4.98
N VAL A 205 34.50 6.04 4.82
CA VAL A 205 35.12 7.33 4.45
C VAL A 205 35.14 8.32 5.62
N LEU A 206 34.26 8.16 6.61
CA LEU A 206 34.21 9.00 7.80
C LEU A 206 33.62 8.19 8.96
N ARG A 207 34.14 8.40 10.18
CA ARG A 207 33.62 7.80 11.41
C ARG A 207 33.67 8.82 12.53
N GLU A 208 32.56 9.00 13.22
CA GLU A 208 32.43 9.89 14.37
C GLU A 208 31.92 9.11 15.59
N GLU A 209 32.51 9.39 16.76
CA GLU A 209 32.15 8.78 18.04
C GLU A 209 31.79 9.83 19.10
N LYS A 210 31.88 11.11 18.74
CA LYS A 210 31.57 12.27 19.57
C LYS A 210 30.92 13.33 18.68
N ASP A 211 30.15 14.24 19.27
CA ASP A 211 29.56 15.41 18.60
C ASP A 211 28.78 15.10 17.31
N PHE A 212 27.64 14.42 17.47
CA PHE A 212 26.83 13.96 16.34
C PHE A 212 25.94 15.03 15.71
N THR A 213 25.88 16.26 16.25
CA THR A 213 24.94 17.28 15.78
C THR A 213 25.21 17.71 14.34
N TYR A 214 26.49 17.80 13.98
CA TYR A 214 26.95 18.22 12.66
C TYR A 214 28.10 17.33 12.19
N MET A 215 28.11 16.97 10.91
CA MET A 215 29.23 16.28 10.29
C MET A 215 29.80 17.12 9.17
N ASN A 216 31.12 17.30 9.17
CA ASN A 216 31.82 17.95 8.08
C ASN A 216 32.10 16.95 6.95
N VAL A 217 31.58 17.23 5.77
CA VAL A 217 31.70 16.39 4.57
C VAL A 217 32.44 17.09 3.42
N THR A 218 33.10 18.22 3.67
CA THR A 218 33.84 18.96 2.62
C THR A 218 34.96 18.15 1.97
N GLY A 219 35.49 17.14 2.66
CA GLY A 219 36.51 16.23 2.13
C GLY A 219 35.97 15.07 1.28
N LEU A 220 34.65 14.89 1.19
CA LEU A 220 34.04 13.81 0.43
C LEU A 220 33.82 14.22 -1.02
N ALA A 221 34.15 13.31 -1.96
CA ALA A 221 33.85 13.52 -3.36
C ALA A 221 32.33 13.54 -3.59
N ARG A 222 31.88 14.21 -4.67
CA ARG A 222 30.48 14.22 -5.07
C ARG A 222 29.98 12.79 -5.32
N GLY A 223 28.81 12.44 -4.78
CA GLY A 223 28.25 11.11 -4.93
C GLY A 223 27.26 10.69 -3.84
N LEU A 224 26.81 9.44 -3.94
CA LEU A 224 25.93 8.80 -2.96
C LEU A 224 26.73 8.13 -1.86
N TYR A 225 26.32 8.37 -0.61
CA TYR A 225 26.90 7.77 0.58
C TYR A 225 25.80 7.14 1.46
N LEU A 226 26.17 6.09 2.19
CA LEU A 226 25.33 5.52 3.24
C LEU A 226 25.87 5.97 4.60
N VAL A 227 24.98 6.51 5.42
CA VAL A 227 25.29 6.97 6.78
C VAL A 227 24.66 6.00 7.76
N GLU A 228 25.49 5.24 8.46
CA GLU A 228 25.09 4.31 9.51
C GLU A 228 25.22 4.99 10.88
N ILE A 229 24.14 5.00 11.65
CA ILE A 229 24.05 5.59 12.98
C ILE A 229 23.76 4.47 13.98
N MET A 230 24.66 4.29 14.94
CA MET A 230 24.54 3.30 16.01
C MET A 230 23.96 3.94 17.27
N PHE A 231 23.01 3.25 17.88
CA PHE A 231 22.50 3.52 19.21
C PHE A 231 22.75 2.29 20.10
N SER A 232 22.46 2.39 21.39
CA SER A 232 22.77 1.35 22.39
C SER A 232 22.26 -0.06 22.10
N LYS A 233 21.18 -0.22 21.31
CA LYS A 233 20.57 -1.53 20.99
C LYS A 233 20.23 -1.71 19.51
N GLN A 234 20.59 -0.77 18.65
CA GLN A 234 20.03 -0.69 17.30
C GLN A 234 20.90 0.13 16.36
N LYS A 235 20.63 -0.01 15.07
CA LYS A 235 21.35 0.61 13.97
C LYS A 235 20.38 1.18 12.97
N VAL A 236 20.66 2.39 12.47
CA VAL A 236 19.86 3.08 11.44
C VAL A 236 20.76 3.45 10.28
N THR A 237 20.31 3.23 9.04
CA THR A 237 21.05 3.62 7.84
C THR A 237 20.25 4.66 7.04
N LYS A 238 20.87 5.78 6.68
CA LYS A 238 20.28 6.83 5.85
C LYS A 238 21.14 7.10 4.62
N LYS A 239 20.51 7.47 3.50
CA LYS A 239 21.20 7.87 2.27
C LYS A 239 21.54 9.36 2.33
N MET A 240 22.75 9.72 1.91
CA MET A 240 23.21 11.11 1.82
C MET A 240 23.84 11.36 0.46
N ILE A 241 23.52 12.49 -0.17
CA ILE A 241 24.08 12.91 -1.46
C ILE A 241 25.01 14.11 -1.21
N VAL A 242 26.28 13.99 -1.60
CA VAL A 242 27.26 15.09 -1.57
C VAL A 242 27.32 15.75 -2.95
N ARG A 243 27.21 17.09 -3.00
CA ARG A 243 27.23 17.91 -4.23
C ARG A 243 28.28 19.01 -4.19
#